data_AF-A0A536N218-F1
#
_entry.id   AF-A0A536N218-F1
#
_cell.length_a   1.000
_cell.length_b   1.000
_cell.length_c   1.000
_cell.angle_alpha   90.00
_cell.angle_beta   90.00
_cell.angle_gamma   90.00
#
_symmetry.space_group_name_H-M   'P 1'
#
loop_
_entity.id
_entity.type
_entity.pdbx_description
1 polymer ?
#
loop_
_entity_poly.entity_id
_entity_poly.type
_entity_poly.pdbx_seq_one_letter_code
_entity_poly.pdbx_strand_id
1 'polypeptide(L)'
;MIAPSPVRPAAPSAASRRVSVPIRVLARAWRELRKMRTAIILLAILALLAIVGTFLPQLPQNPQGVMGYVLRHPVTAPWFARLGLFDIFSSWPFIVTAVLMYTSIGASMFIRLPAAWRRAIDPAQRNRALGAEVASIIFHASFFILLVGVIYGKAAGFVGNAAVVEGDSFTEARANYDNLSEGRLATEHAGFQVKVDSFSASYWASGSPRDFTSRVRIYDGGRIVESANIQVNHYVD
;
A
#
# COMPACT_ATOMS: atom_id res chain seq x y z
N MET A 1 53.21 11.84 -66.71
CA MET A 1 51.83 12.00 -66.21
C MET A 1 51.70 11.18 -64.94
N ILE A 2 51.64 11.84 -63.77
CA ILE A 2 51.48 11.19 -62.47
C ILE A 2 49.98 11.13 -62.19
N ALA A 3 49.43 9.93 -61.99
CA ALA A 3 48.01 9.76 -61.67
C ALA A 3 47.70 10.33 -60.27
N PRO A 4 46.62 11.11 -60.09
CA PRO A 4 46.25 11.62 -58.78
C PRO A 4 45.82 10.46 -57.86
N SER A 5 46.30 10.47 -56.62
CA SER A 5 45.93 9.48 -55.60
C SER A 5 44.44 9.56 -55.26
N PRO A 6 43.77 8.44 -54.95
CA PRO A 6 42.36 8.44 -54.62
C PRO A 6 42.11 9.19 -53.30
N VAL A 7 41.28 10.23 -53.36
CA VAL A 7 40.82 10.97 -52.18
C VAL A 7 39.93 10.04 -51.36
N ARG A 8 40.39 9.65 -50.17
CA ARG A 8 39.58 8.90 -49.20
C ARG A 8 38.38 9.77 -48.79
N PRO A 9 37.13 9.30 -48.87
CA PRO A 9 35.99 10.07 -48.37
C PRO A 9 36.20 10.36 -46.89
N ALA A 10 36.08 11.63 -46.50
CA ALA A 10 36.15 12.04 -45.10
C ALA A 10 35.12 11.25 -44.29
N ALA A 11 35.57 10.59 -43.21
CA ALA A 11 34.66 9.93 -42.29
C ALA A 11 33.61 10.95 -41.80
N PRO A 12 32.31 10.63 -41.79
CA PRO A 12 31.30 11.55 -41.28
C PRO A 12 31.70 11.94 -39.86
N SER A 13 31.85 13.26 -39.61
CA SER A 13 32.18 13.75 -38.28
C SER A 13 31.11 13.22 -37.34
N ALA A 14 31.51 12.41 -36.36
CA ALA A 14 30.60 11.91 -35.35
C ALA A 14 30.09 13.12 -34.55
N ALA A 15 28.99 13.70 -35.03
CA ALA A 15 28.24 14.72 -34.30
C ALA A 15 27.79 14.03 -33.01
N SER A 16 28.54 14.26 -31.93
CA SER A 16 28.23 13.72 -30.61
C SER A 16 26.83 14.21 -30.28
N ARG A 17 25.83 13.32 -30.36
CA ARG A 17 24.44 13.66 -30.03
C ARG A 17 24.45 13.97 -28.54
N ARG A 18 24.59 15.25 -28.17
CA ARG A 18 24.63 15.69 -26.77
C ARG A 18 23.26 15.43 -26.17
N VAL A 19 23.07 14.24 -25.63
CA VAL A 19 21.87 13.88 -24.87
C VAL A 19 21.73 14.89 -23.73
N SER A 20 20.55 15.49 -23.58
CA SER A 20 20.33 16.54 -22.59
C SER A 20 20.62 16.04 -21.17
N VAL A 21 21.09 16.94 -20.30
CA VAL A 21 21.37 16.66 -18.88
C VAL A 21 20.23 15.88 -18.17
N PRO A 22 18.95 16.26 -18.30
CA PRO A 22 17.86 15.55 -17.62
C PRO A 22 17.72 14.10 -18.09
N ILE A 23 17.88 13.82 -19.39
CA ILE A 23 17.82 12.46 -19.92
C ILE A 23 18.95 11.59 -19.33
N ARG A 24 20.14 12.16 -19.14
CA ARG A 24 21.26 11.43 -18.53
C ARG A 24 21.01 11.10 -17.06
N VAL A 25 20.38 12.02 -16.31
CA VAL A 25 20.00 11.79 -14.90
C VAL A 25 18.94 10.68 -14.80
N LEU A 26 17.88 10.75 -15.61
CA LEU A 26 16.84 9.72 -15.65
C LEU A 26 17.40 8.35 -16.03
N ALA A 27 18.26 8.29 -17.05
CA ALA A 27 18.91 7.04 -17.45
C ALA A 27 19.80 6.45 -16.35
N ARG A 28 20.47 7.30 -15.56
CA ARG A 28 21.26 6.87 -14.39
C ARG A 28 20.35 6.34 -13.30
N ALA A 29 19.30 7.07 -12.92
CA ALA A 29 18.33 6.63 -11.93
C ALA A 29 17.71 5.26 -12.33
N TRP A 30 17.35 5.09 -13.60
CA TRP A 30 16.85 3.82 -14.13
C TRP A 30 17.87 2.67 -14.06
N ARG A 31 19.17 2.94 -14.20
CA ARG A 31 20.21 1.93 -14.00
C ARG A 31 20.32 1.53 -12.53
N GLU A 32 20.20 2.49 -11.61
CA GLU A 32 20.26 2.21 -10.17
C GLU A 32 19.04 1.41 -9.69
N LEU A 33 17.84 1.73 -10.17
CA LEU A 33 16.61 1.02 -9.82
C LEU A 33 16.56 -0.43 -10.31
N ARG A 34 17.45 -0.84 -11.22
CA ARG A 34 17.53 -2.24 -11.69
C ARG A 34 18.48 -3.11 -10.89
N LYS A 35 19.24 -2.53 -9.96
CA LYS A 35 20.20 -3.29 -9.14
C LYS A 35 19.47 -3.98 -8.00
N MET A 36 19.80 -5.26 -7.77
CA MET A 36 19.27 -6.03 -6.63
C MET A 36 19.54 -5.34 -5.28
N ARG A 37 20.72 -4.73 -5.13
CA ARG A 37 21.09 -3.97 -3.92
C ARG A 37 20.09 -2.85 -3.61
N THR A 38 19.63 -2.13 -4.63
CA THR A 38 18.66 -1.04 -4.46
C THR A 38 17.32 -1.57 -3.96
N ALA A 39 16.83 -2.69 -4.51
CA ALA A 39 15.59 -3.31 -4.05
C ALA A 39 15.66 -3.71 -2.57
N ILE A 40 16.75 -4.34 -2.13
CA ILE A 40 16.95 -4.75 -0.73
C ILE A 40 17.00 -3.52 0.19
N ILE A 41 17.69 -2.45 -0.23
CA ILE A 41 17.75 -1.21 0.55
C ILE A 41 16.36 -0.56 0.67
N LEU A 42 15.60 -0.48 -0.43
CA LEU A 42 14.25 0.08 -0.42
C LEU A 42 13.32 -0.74 0.49
N LEU A 43 13.43 -2.07 0.46
CA LEU A 43 12.70 -2.95 1.36
C LEU A 43 13.07 -2.70 2.83
N ALA A 44 14.36 -2.55 3.13
CA ALA A 44 14.82 -2.24 4.49
C ALA A 44 14.32 -0.87 4.97
N ILE A 45 14.27 0.13 4.09
CA ILE A 45 13.72 1.46 4.42
C ILE A 45 12.22 1.36 4.71
N LEU A 46 11.44 0.64 3.89
CA LEU A 46 10.02 0.42 4.15
C LEU A 46 9.79 -0.27 5.50
N ALA A 47 10.57 -1.30 5.81
CA ALA A 47 10.51 -1.99 7.09
C ALA A 47 10.82 -1.05 8.26
N LEU A 48 11.84 -0.21 8.13
CA LEU A 48 12.19 0.79 9.15
C LEU A 48 11.06 1.81 9.35
N LEU A 49 10.48 2.33 8.26
CA LEU A 49 9.35 3.26 8.35
C LEU A 49 8.15 2.60 9.04
N ALA A 50 7.83 1.35 8.70
CA ALA A 50 6.76 0.60 9.34
C ALA A 50 7.01 0.42 10.85
N ILE A 51 8.25 0.10 11.25
CA ILE A 51 8.65 0.00 12.66
C ILE A 51 8.47 1.34 13.37
N VAL A 52 8.89 2.47 12.77
CA VAL A 52 8.68 3.79 13.38
C VAL A 52 7.19 4.07 13.60
N GLY A 53 6.34 3.67 12.66
CA GLY A 53 4.89 3.82 12.76
C GLY A 53 4.27 3.09 13.94
N THR A 54 4.81 1.94 14.37
CA THR A 54 4.24 1.17 15.49
C THR A 54 4.45 1.83 16.85
N PHE A 55 5.41 2.74 16.99
CA PHE A 55 5.67 3.46 18.24
C PHE A 55 4.78 4.69 18.44
N LEU A 56 4.04 5.11 17.41
CA LEU A 56 3.22 6.32 17.44
C LEU A 56 1.73 5.98 17.28
N PRO A 57 0.82 6.76 17.89
CA PRO A 57 -0.60 6.61 17.60
C PRO A 57 -0.86 6.87 16.11
N GLN A 58 -1.60 5.96 15.47
CA GLN A 58 -1.89 6.02 14.03
C GLN A 58 -3.35 6.40 13.77
N LEU A 59 -3.58 7.21 12.75
CA LEU A 59 -4.87 7.44 12.13
C LEU A 59 -5.10 6.40 11.03
N PRO A 60 -6.36 6.00 10.79
CA PRO A 60 -7.57 6.39 11.52
C PRO A 60 -7.82 5.59 12.82
N GLN A 61 -6.96 4.63 13.18
CA GLN A 61 -7.26 3.63 14.22
C GLN A 61 -7.30 4.19 15.65
N ASN A 62 -6.52 5.24 15.95
CA ASN A 62 -6.48 5.86 17.27
C ASN A 62 -6.46 7.41 17.19
N PRO A 63 -7.56 8.07 16.78
CA PRO A 63 -7.63 9.52 16.65
C PRO A 63 -7.44 10.24 17.99
N GLN A 64 -7.97 9.66 19.06
CA GLN A 64 -7.86 10.22 20.42
C GLN A 64 -6.41 10.21 20.92
N GLY A 65 -5.66 9.13 20.65
CA GLY A 65 -4.24 9.05 20.96
C GLY A 65 -3.41 10.09 20.21
N VAL A 66 -3.71 10.33 18.93
CA VAL A 66 -3.07 11.39 18.13
C VAL A 66 -3.38 12.77 18.71
N MET A 67 -4.65 13.08 18.99
CA MET A 67 -5.05 14.35 19.59
C MET A 67 -4.34 14.57 20.94
N GLY A 68 -4.32 13.55 21.80
CA GLY A 68 -3.63 13.61 23.08
C GLY A 68 -2.11 13.79 22.95
N TYR A 69 -1.49 13.28 21.89
CA TYR A 69 -0.08 13.55 21.59
C TYR A 69 0.12 15.01 21.14
N VAL A 70 -0.72 15.49 20.22
CA VAL A 70 -0.62 16.87 19.69
C VAL A 70 -0.75 17.91 20.79
N LEU A 71 -1.68 17.72 21.72
CA LEU A 71 -1.88 18.63 22.85
C LEU A 71 -0.70 18.62 23.84
N ARG A 72 -0.08 17.46 24.07
CA ARG A 72 1.05 17.32 25.01
C ARG A 72 2.40 17.73 24.42
N HIS A 73 2.55 17.64 23.10
CA HIS A 73 3.82 17.88 22.41
C HIS A 73 3.69 18.91 21.28
N PRO A 74 3.38 20.19 21.60
CA PRO A 74 3.11 21.23 20.61
C PRO A 74 4.32 21.55 19.71
N VAL A 75 5.55 21.23 20.14
CA VAL A 75 6.77 21.48 19.37
C VAL A 75 7.06 20.36 18.36
N THR A 76 6.87 19.08 18.72
CA THR A 76 7.21 17.94 17.83
C THR A 76 6.03 17.54 16.95
N ALA A 77 4.79 17.72 17.40
CA ALA A 77 3.60 17.32 16.66
C ALA A 77 3.52 17.92 15.24
N PRO A 78 3.85 19.22 15.01
CA PRO A 78 3.84 19.78 13.65
C PRO A 78 4.83 19.08 12.70
N TRP A 79 6.00 18.66 13.20
CA TRP A 79 6.98 17.93 12.40
C TRP A 79 6.51 16.52 12.06
N PHE A 80 5.92 15.83 13.04
CA PHE A 80 5.38 14.49 12.83
C PHE A 80 4.23 14.52 11.83
N ALA A 81 3.35 15.52 11.91
CA ALA A 81 2.29 15.75 10.94
C ALA A 81 2.86 16.03 9.53
N ARG A 82 3.86 16.91 9.38
CA ARG A 82 4.51 17.20 8.08
C ARG A 82 5.17 15.98 7.44
N LEU A 83 5.75 15.11 8.25
CA LEU A 83 6.37 13.87 7.79
C LEU A 83 5.35 12.74 7.59
N GLY A 84 4.10 12.92 8.04
CA GLY A 84 3.04 11.91 7.99
C GLY A 84 3.22 10.77 8.99
N LEU A 85 3.90 10.98 10.12
CA LEU A 85 4.19 9.88 11.07
C LEU A 85 2.95 9.37 11.83
N PHE A 86 1.89 10.18 11.92
CA PHE A 86 0.59 9.76 12.48
C PHE A 86 -0.27 8.98 11.48
N ASP A 87 0.14 8.89 10.21
CA ASP A 87 -0.47 8.03 9.18
C ASP A 87 0.67 7.53 8.28
N ILE A 88 1.52 6.68 8.86
CA ILE A 88 2.81 6.32 8.25
C ILE A 88 2.64 5.67 6.89
N PHE A 89 1.58 4.88 6.70
CA PHE A 89 1.33 4.12 5.47
C PHE A 89 0.83 5.00 4.33
N SER A 90 0.24 6.14 4.63
CA SER A 90 -0.17 7.17 3.66
C SER A 90 0.84 8.32 3.57
N SER A 91 1.91 8.27 4.36
CA SER A 91 2.95 9.31 4.38
C SER A 91 3.74 9.36 3.09
N TRP A 92 4.16 10.56 2.69
CA TRP A 92 4.93 10.74 1.46
C TRP A 92 6.27 9.96 1.44
N PRO A 93 7.04 9.81 2.54
CA PRO A 93 8.28 9.02 2.49
C PRO A 93 7.99 7.53 2.26
N PHE A 94 6.93 7.01 2.87
CA PHE A 94 6.50 5.62 2.68
C PHE A 94 6.03 5.39 1.24
N ILE A 95 5.17 6.27 0.71
CA ILE A 95 4.67 6.18 -0.67
C ILE A 95 5.81 6.29 -1.68
N VAL A 96 6.73 7.25 -1.53
CA VAL A 96 7.88 7.40 -2.43
C VAL A 96 8.73 6.14 -2.42
N THR A 97 9.04 5.60 -1.24
CA THR A 97 9.85 4.37 -1.12
C THR A 97 9.12 3.17 -1.73
N ALA A 98 7.82 3.03 -1.47
CA ALA A 98 6.99 1.96 -2.04
C ALA A 98 6.94 2.05 -3.57
N VAL A 99 6.71 3.24 -4.14
CA VAL A 99 6.70 3.45 -5.59
C VAL A 99 8.05 3.10 -6.22
N LEU A 100 9.16 3.51 -5.61
CA LEU A 100 10.49 3.14 -6.08
C LEU A 100 10.72 1.62 -6.00
N MET A 101 10.26 0.97 -4.94
CA MET A 101 10.33 -0.48 -4.78
C MET A 101 9.53 -1.20 -5.87
N TYR A 102 8.26 -0.84 -6.07
CA TYR A 102 7.43 -1.44 -7.13
C TYR A 102 8.00 -1.18 -8.52
N THR A 103 8.56 0.01 -8.76
CA THR A 103 9.24 0.32 -10.02
C THR A 103 10.47 -0.57 -10.22
N SER A 104 11.27 -0.80 -9.18
CA SER A 104 12.43 -1.70 -9.20
C SER A 104 12.01 -3.15 -9.51
N ILE A 105 10.99 -3.66 -8.82
CA ILE A 105 10.45 -5.02 -9.03
C ILE A 105 9.96 -5.15 -10.47
N GLY A 106 9.18 -4.19 -10.96
CA GLY A 106 8.65 -4.14 -12.32
C GLY A 106 9.75 -4.12 -13.37
N ALA A 107 10.74 -3.22 -13.23
CA ALA A 107 11.86 -3.13 -14.15
C ALA A 107 12.63 -4.45 -14.28
N SER A 108 12.83 -5.14 -13.15
CA SER A 108 13.50 -6.44 -13.14
C SER A 108 12.67 -7.52 -13.84
N MET A 109 11.34 -7.52 -13.67
CA MET A 109 10.41 -8.43 -14.32
C MET A 109 10.35 -8.20 -15.84
N PHE A 110 10.14 -6.96 -16.28
CA PHE A 110 9.99 -6.61 -17.71
C PHE A 110 11.22 -6.96 -18.55
N ILE A 111 12.42 -6.85 -17.98
CA ILE A 111 13.67 -7.16 -18.70
C ILE A 111 13.89 -8.68 -18.81
N ARG A 112 13.50 -9.45 -17.80
CA ARG A 112 13.74 -10.90 -17.74
C ARG A 112 12.68 -11.69 -18.51
N LEU A 113 11.44 -11.20 -18.54
CA LEU A 113 10.30 -11.88 -19.12
C LEU A 113 10.51 -12.38 -20.56
N PRO A 114 11.04 -11.59 -21.52
CA PRO A 114 11.18 -12.06 -22.91
C PRO A 114 12.23 -13.17 -23.09
N ALA A 115 13.26 -13.20 -22.23
CA ALA A 115 14.28 -14.26 -22.28
C ALA A 115 13.73 -15.57 -21.72
N ALA A 116 13.06 -15.52 -20.57
CA ALA A 116 12.40 -16.67 -19.98
C ALA A 116 11.30 -17.24 -20.90
N TRP A 117 10.51 -16.37 -21.54
CA TRP A 117 9.47 -16.75 -22.48
C TRP A 117 10.01 -17.51 -23.69
N ARG A 118 11.11 -17.02 -24.29
CA ARG A 118 11.78 -17.71 -25.41
C ARG A 118 12.25 -19.11 -25.02
N ARG A 119 12.87 -19.26 -23.84
CA ARG A 119 13.32 -20.57 -23.33
C ARG A 119 12.16 -21.49 -22.98
N ALA A 120 11.02 -20.95 -22.56
CA ALA A 120 9.83 -21.75 -22.27
C ALA A 120 9.22 -22.36 -23.54
N ILE A 121 9.13 -21.57 -24.61
CA ILE A 121 8.53 -22.00 -25.88
C ILE A 121 9.48 -22.88 -26.69
N ASP A 122 10.76 -22.56 -26.76
CA ASP A 122 11.74 -23.31 -27.56
C ASP A 122 12.44 -24.39 -26.72
N PRO A 123 12.12 -25.69 -26.92
CA PRO A 123 12.73 -26.78 -26.17
C PRO A 123 14.25 -26.83 -26.30
N ALA A 124 14.80 -26.39 -27.43
CA ALA A 124 16.24 -26.37 -27.67
C ALA A 124 16.99 -25.36 -26.80
N GLN A 125 16.28 -24.34 -26.28
CA GLN A 125 16.85 -23.30 -25.40
C GLN A 125 16.60 -23.57 -23.91
N ARG A 126 15.91 -24.66 -23.56
CA ARG A 126 15.61 -25.01 -22.16
C ARG A 126 16.88 -25.37 -21.43
N ASN A 127 17.06 -24.79 -20.24
CA ASN A 127 18.12 -25.17 -19.31
C ASN A 127 17.50 -25.77 -18.04
N ARG A 128 18.33 -26.44 -17.22
CA ARG A 128 17.89 -27.02 -15.94
C ARG A 128 17.31 -25.98 -14.96
N ALA A 129 17.67 -24.71 -15.13
CA ALA A 129 17.26 -23.61 -14.27
C ALA A 129 15.93 -22.93 -14.70
N LEU A 130 15.29 -23.36 -15.79
CA LEU A 130 14.07 -22.73 -16.31
C LEU A 130 12.96 -22.67 -15.26
N GLY A 131 12.77 -23.73 -14.47
CA GLY A 131 11.78 -23.76 -13.40
C GLY A 131 12.02 -22.67 -12.35
N ALA A 132 13.28 -22.46 -11.96
CA ALA A 132 13.65 -21.40 -11.02
C ALA A 132 13.47 -20.00 -11.62
N GLU A 133 13.76 -19.83 -12.93
CA GLU A 133 13.54 -18.58 -13.64
C GLU A 133 12.04 -18.22 -13.71
N VAL A 134 11.20 -19.18 -14.07
CA VAL A 134 9.73 -19.01 -14.11
C VAL A 134 9.16 -18.76 -12.73
N ALA A 135 9.57 -19.53 -11.72
CA ALA A 135 9.14 -19.32 -10.34
C ALA A 135 9.50 -17.91 -9.84
N SER A 136 10.71 -17.44 -10.15
CA SER A 136 11.12 -16.07 -9.83
C SER A 136 10.23 -15.04 -10.50
N ILE A 137 9.83 -15.22 -11.77
CA ILE A 137 8.94 -14.27 -12.47
C ILE A 137 7.55 -14.27 -11.86
N ILE A 138 6.98 -15.45 -11.59
CA ILE A 138 5.68 -15.60 -10.93
C ILE A 138 5.69 -14.90 -9.56
N PHE A 139 6.76 -15.08 -8.79
CA PHE A 139 6.93 -14.42 -7.50
C PHE A 139 6.95 -12.88 -7.61
N HIS A 140 7.56 -12.31 -8.64
CA HIS A 140 7.52 -10.85 -8.82
C HIS A 140 6.15 -10.39 -9.32
N ALA A 141 5.54 -11.14 -10.23
CA ALA A 141 4.21 -10.85 -10.75
C ALA A 141 3.13 -10.88 -9.65
N SER A 142 3.27 -11.75 -8.64
CA SER A 142 2.31 -11.84 -7.53
C SER A 142 2.20 -10.53 -6.74
N PHE A 143 3.30 -9.77 -6.58
CA PHE A 143 3.24 -8.46 -5.94
C PHE A 143 2.42 -7.45 -6.75
N PHE A 144 2.42 -7.54 -8.08
CA PHE A 144 1.60 -6.68 -8.93
C PHE A 144 0.14 -7.12 -8.93
N ILE A 145 -0.13 -8.43 -8.90
CA ILE A 145 -1.49 -8.96 -8.74
C ILE A 145 -2.06 -8.48 -7.40
N LEU A 146 -1.30 -8.61 -6.31
CA LEU A 146 -1.68 -8.10 -4.99
C LEU A 146 -1.89 -6.57 -5.03
N LEU A 147 -1.00 -5.82 -5.69
CA LEU A 147 -1.16 -4.37 -5.83
C LEU A 147 -2.47 -4.00 -6.54
N VAL A 148 -2.82 -4.68 -7.64
CA VAL A 148 -4.11 -4.48 -8.33
C VAL A 148 -5.28 -4.79 -7.41
N GLY A 149 -5.21 -5.92 -6.67
CA GLY A 149 -6.24 -6.29 -5.70
C GLY A 149 -6.42 -5.23 -4.59
N VAL A 150 -5.32 -4.71 -4.04
CA VAL A 150 -5.35 -3.66 -3.02
C VAL A 150 -5.91 -2.34 -3.58
N ILE A 151 -5.48 -1.93 -4.78
CA ILE A 151 -6.00 -0.72 -5.44
C ILE A 151 -7.50 -0.85 -5.67
N TYR A 152 -7.95 -1.99 -6.21
CA TYR A 152 -9.36 -2.25 -6.44
C TYR A 152 -10.15 -2.28 -5.13
N GLY A 153 -9.68 -3.01 -4.12
CA GLY A 153 -10.32 -3.07 -2.80
C GLY A 153 -10.44 -1.70 -2.13
N LYS A 154 -9.40 -0.86 -2.22
CA LYS A 154 -9.47 0.53 -1.74
C LYS A 154 -10.36 1.42 -2.59
N ALA A 155 -10.49 1.17 -3.89
CA ALA A 155 -11.32 1.96 -4.78
C ALA A 155 -12.80 1.60 -4.68
N ALA A 156 -13.13 0.32 -4.49
CA ALA A 156 -14.49 -0.21 -4.43
C ALA A 156 -15.03 -0.40 -3.01
N GLY A 157 -14.16 -0.42 -2.01
CA GLY A 157 -14.55 -0.54 -0.60
C GLY A 157 -14.60 0.80 0.12
N PHE A 158 -15.06 0.74 1.36
CA PHE A 158 -14.99 1.84 2.31
C PHE A 158 -14.68 1.31 3.71
N VAL A 159 -14.17 2.19 4.55
CA VAL A 159 -13.96 1.93 5.98
C VAL A 159 -14.60 3.06 6.75
N GLY A 160 -15.54 2.72 7.64
CA GLY A 160 -16.22 3.66 8.51
C GLY A 160 -16.11 3.24 9.96
N ASN A 161 -16.04 4.21 10.86
CA ASN A 161 -16.13 3.99 12.30
C ASN A 161 -17.25 4.86 12.87
N ALA A 162 -18.01 4.33 13.83
CA ALA A 162 -19.05 5.07 14.54
C ALA A 162 -19.09 4.60 16.00
N ALA A 163 -19.16 5.55 16.93
CA ALA A 163 -19.45 5.29 18.33
C ALA A 163 -20.96 5.22 18.54
N VAL A 164 -21.45 4.08 19.02
CA VAL A 164 -22.89 3.86 19.27
C VAL A 164 -23.09 3.65 20.76
N VAL A 165 -24.02 4.40 21.34
CA VAL A 165 -24.36 4.31 22.77
C VAL A 165 -25.31 3.13 22.99
N GLU A 166 -25.21 2.49 24.15
CA GLU A 166 -26.14 1.43 24.56
C GLU A 166 -27.60 1.93 24.52
N GLY A 167 -28.47 1.14 23.91
CA GLY A 167 -29.89 1.46 23.70
C GLY A 167 -30.19 2.08 22.33
N ASP A 168 -29.19 2.70 21.70
CA ASP A 168 -29.31 3.39 20.42
C ASP A 168 -29.06 2.47 19.22
N SER A 169 -29.40 2.98 18.04
CA SER A 169 -29.19 2.32 16.76
C SER A 169 -28.30 3.16 15.86
N PHE A 170 -27.32 2.52 15.22
CA PHE A 170 -26.60 3.05 14.08
C PHE A 170 -27.33 2.66 12.80
N THR A 171 -27.67 3.62 11.96
CA THR A 171 -28.14 3.36 10.59
C THR A 171 -27.03 3.71 9.61
N GLU A 172 -26.73 2.78 8.70
CA GLU A 172 -25.70 2.94 7.70
C GLU A 172 -26.07 4.06 6.72
N ALA A 173 -25.41 5.19 6.92
CA ALA A 173 -25.51 6.37 6.09
C ALA A 173 -24.23 7.19 6.27
N ARG A 174 -23.75 7.80 5.19
CA ARG A 174 -22.55 8.64 5.17
C ARG A 174 -22.46 9.65 6.33
N ALA A 175 -23.58 10.26 6.70
CA ALA A 175 -23.64 11.29 7.75
C ALA A 175 -23.50 10.75 9.18
N ASN A 176 -23.66 9.43 9.37
CA ASN A 176 -23.70 8.81 10.70
C ASN A 176 -22.36 8.21 11.12
N TYR A 177 -21.34 8.25 10.26
CA TYR A 177 -19.99 7.82 10.58
C TYR A 177 -19.18 8.97 11.20
N ASP A 178 -18.48 8.68 12.29
CA ASP A 178 -17.53 9.63 12.91
C ASP A 178 -16.31 9.87 12.01
N ASN A 179 -15.88 8.80 11.34
CA ASN A 179 -14.82 8.86 10.34
C ASN A 179 -15.13 7.86 9.24
N LEU A 180 -15.14 8.35 8.00
CA LEU A 180 -15.48 7.58 6.82
C LEU A 180 -14.44 7.82 5.72
N SER A 181 -13.86 6.74 5.24
CA SER A 181 -12.94 6.74 4.12
C SER A 181 -13.49 5.82 3.04
N GLU A 182 -14.03 6.38 1.98
CA GLU A 182 -14.56 5.61 0.85
C GLU A 182 -13.66 5.71 -0.37
N GLY A 183 -13.63 4.60 -1.10
CA GLY A 183 -13.09 4.56 -2.44
C GLY A 183 -13.98 5.29 -3.45
N ARG A 184 -13.40 5.65 -4.58
CA ARG A 184 -14.10 6.37 -5.67
C ARG A 184 -15.23 5.57 -6.33
N LEU A 185 -15.21 4.24 -6.20
CA LEU A 185 -16.20 3.32 -6.73
C LEU A 185 -17.18 2.85 -5.63
N ALA A 186 -16.96 3.21 -4.36
CA ALA A 186 -17.83 2.88 -3.24
C ALA A 186 -18.94 3.94 -3.10
N THR A 187 -19.83 3.99 -4.07
CA THR A 187 -20.91 5.00 -4.13
C THR A 187 -22.23 4.55 -3.51
N GLU A 188 -22.38 3.24 -3.28
CA GLU A 188 -23.62 2.64 -2.77
C GLU A 188 -23.46 2.26 -1.29
N HIS A 189 -24.49 2.60 -0.52
CA HIS A 189 -24.62 2.34 0.90
C HIS A 189 -25.72 1.30 1.09
N ALA A 190 -25.43 0.22 1.80
CA ALA A 190 -26.34 -0.90 1.97
C ALA A 190 -27.52 -0.55 2.90
N GLY A 191 -27.38 0.49 3.74
CA GLY A 191 -28.49 0.99 4.55
C GLY A 191 -28.91 0.06 5.70
N PHE A 192 -28.05 -0.88 6.10
CA PHE A 192 -28.31 -1.72 7.26
C PHE A 192 -28.39 -0.89 8.54
N GLN A 193 -29.04 -1.42 9.58
CA GLN A 193 -29.08 -0.79 10.90
C GLN A 193 -28.58 -1.76 11.97
N VAL A 194 -27.76 -1.28 12.89
CA VAL A 194 -27.26 -2.05 14.04
C VAL A 194 -27.76 -1.38 15.31
N LYS A 195 -28.60 -2.09 16.08
CA LYS A 195 -29.01 -1.67 17.41
C LYS A 195 -28.09 -2.28 18.45
N VAL A 196 -27.56 -1.46 19.36
CA VAL A 196 -26.79 -1.93 20.51
C VAL A 196 -27.73 -2.11 21.68
N ASP A 197 -28.03 -3.36 22.03
CA ASP A 197 -28.96 -3.66 23.13
C ASP A 197 -28.29 -3.57 24.50
N SER A 198 -27.05 -4.04 24.60
CA SER A 198 -26.25 -3.92 25.82
C SER A 198 -24.76 -3.94 25.54
N PHE A 199 -23.98 -3.24 26.36
CA PHE A 199 -22.53 -3.24 26.35
C PHE A 199 -22.01 -3.60 27.74
N SER A 200 -21.04 -4.51 27.79
CA SER A 200 -20.39 -4.92 29.02
C SER A 200 -18.87 -4.89 28.85
N ALA A 201 -18.19 -4.32 29.84
CA ALA A 201 -16.75 -4.28 29.91
C ALA A 201 -16.29 -4.95 31.21
N SER A 202 -15.40 -5.92 31.10
CA SER A 202 -14.74 -6.53 32.26
C SER A 202 -13.28 -6.10 32.31
N TYR A 203 -12.75 -5.95 33.52
CA TYR A 203 -11.38 -5.50 33.76
C TYR A 203 -10.68 -6.48 34.69
N TRP A 204 -9.37 -6.62 34.53
CA TRP A 204 -8.53 -7.31 35.50
C TRP A 204 -8.42 -6.48 36.79
N ALA A 205 -7.99 -7.11 37.88
CA ALA A 205 -7.77 -6.42 39.16
C ALA A 205 -6.75 -5.27 39.05
N SER A 206 -5.84 -5.34 38.07
CA SER A 206 -4.89 -4.27 37.69
C SER A 206 -5.55 -3.05 37.03
N GLY A 207 -6.85 -3.11 36.71
CA GLY A 207 -7.57 -2.08 35.97
C GLY A 207 -7.39 -2.13 34.45
N SER A 208 -6.59 -3.09 33.93
CA SER A 208 -6.47 -3.28 32.49
C SER A 208 -7.73 -3.93 31.91
N PRO A 209 -8.20 -3.52 30.73
CA PRO A 209 -9.34 -4.16 30.08
C PRO A 209 -9.11 -5.66 29.88
N ARG A 210 -10.13 -6.46 30.21
CA ARG A 210 -10.14 -7.91 30.02
C ARG A 210 -11.02 -8.31 28.85
N ASP A 211 -12.23 -7.78 28.78
CA ASP A 211 -13.18 -8.12 27.73
C ASP A 211 -14.17 -6.97 27.48
N PHE A 212 -14.59 -6.83 26.23
CA PHE A 212 -15.62 -5.90 25.79
C PHE A 212 -16.63 -6.66 24.94
N THR A 213 -17.86 -6.78 25.42
CA THR A 213 -18.93 -7.51 24.73
C THR A 213 -20.13 -6.60 24.51
N SER A 214 -20.53 -6.47 23.25
CA SER A 214 -21.76 -5.78 22.84
C SER A 214 -22.78 -6.79 22.33
N ARG A 215 -23.98 -6.83 22.91
CA ARG A 215 -25.12 -7.53 22.31
C ARG A 215 -25.79 -6.62 21.29
N VAL A 216 -25.89 -7.08 20.05
CA VAL A 216 -26.45 -6.29 18.96
C VAL A 216 -27.58 -7.03 18.23
N ARG A 217 -28.45 -6.26 17.60
CA ARG A 217 -29.40 -6.72 16.59
C ARG A 217 -29.16 -5.97 15.28
N ILE A 218 -28.98 -6.71 14.21
CA ILE A 218 -28.79 -6.18 12.87
C ILE A 218 -30.10 -6.25 12.13
N TYR A 219 -30.44 -5.15 11.47
CA TYR A 219 -31.65 -4.96 10.70
C TYR A 219 -31.31 -4.67 9.23
N ASP A 220 -32.03 -5.31 8.33
CA ASP A 220 -32.03 -5.00 6.90
C ASP A 220 -33.48 -4.75 6.47
N GLY A 221 -33.73 -3.60 5.82
CA GLY A 221 -35.09 -3.17 5.46
C GLY A 221 -36.09 -3.13 6.64
N GLY A 222 -35.60 -2.86 7.86
CA GLY A 222 -36.40 -2.83 9.08
C GLY A 222 -36.73 -4.20 9.69
N ARG A 223 -36.21 -5.30 9.13
CA ARG A 223 -36.37 -6.65 9.69
C ARG A 223 -35.08 -7.10 10.37
N ILE A 224 -35.19 -7.74 11.53
CA ILE A 224 -34.03 -8.35 12.19
C ILE A 224 -33.52 -9.48 11.31
N VAL A 225 -32.29 -9.35 10.85
CA VAL A 225 -31.58 -10.40 10.10
C VAL A 225 -30.68 -11.22 11.01
N GLU A 226 -30.13 -10.60 12.05
CA GLU A 226 -29.22 -11.29 12.98
C GLU A 226 -29.25 -10.68 14.38
N SER A 227 -29.02 -11.52 15.39
CA SER A 227 -28.71 -11.08 16.74
C SER A 227 -27.44 -11.80 17.21
N ALA A 228 -26.43 -11.02 17.58
CA ALA A 228 -25.10 -11.53 17.88
C ALA A 228 -24.46 -10.79 19.05
N ASN A 229 -23.44 -11.42 19.64
CA ASN A 229 -22.54 -10.75 20.56
C ASN A 229 -21.25 -10.42 19.80
N ILE A 230 -20.92 -9.14 19.72
CA ILE A 230 -19.65 -8.65 19.16
C ILE A 230 -18.64 -8.53 20.30
N GLN A 231 -17.46 -9.11 20.11
CA GLN A 231 -16.34 -9.00 21.05
C GLN A 231 -15.06 -8.63 20.29
N VAL A 232 -14.02 -8.25 21.02
CA VAL A 232 -12.70 -8.01 20.41
C VAL A 232 -12.23 -9.28 19.70
N ASN A 233 -11.92 -9.18 18.40
CA ASN A 233 -11.57 -10.29 17.50
C ASN A 233 -12.69 -11.30 17.18
N HIS A 234 -13.93 -11.04 17.60
CA HIS A 234 -15.11 -11.83 17.23
C HIS A 234 -16.16 -10.92 16.60
N TYR A 235 -16.14 -10.88 15.27
CA TYR A 235 -17.02 -10.04 14.44
C TYR A 235 -18.21 -10.82 13.90
N VAL A 236 -19.19 -10.09 13.36
CA VAL A 236 -20.36 -10.63 12.66
C VAL A 236 -20.09 -10.58 11.16
N ASP A 237 -20.48 -11.63 10.45
CA ASP A 237 -20.24 -11.79 9.00
C ASP A 237 -21.31 -11.11 8.13
#